data_AF-A0AAN8X799-F1
#
_entry.id   AF-A0AAN8X799-F1
#
_cell.length_a   1.000
_cell.length_b   1.000
_cell.length_c   1.000
_cell.angle_alpha   90.00
_cell.angle_beta   90.00
_cell.angle_gamma   90.00
#
_symmetry.space_group_name_H-M   'P 1'
#
loop_
_entity.id
_entity.type
_entity.pdbx_description
1 polymer ?
#
loop_
_entity_poly.entity_id
_entity_poly.type
_entity_poly.pdbx_seq_one_letter_code
_entity_poly.pdbx_strand_id
1 'polypeptide(L)'
;MSLVRRNLREMTTRWSNLSEEKISLQQTGFRLSPEFVRYLVSKFAPRTRKVTLDNFIVANIHIHKLTDAFRSRDTEMKGVITIRYEDFIALAFSSLM
;
A
#
# COMPACT_ATOMS: atom_id res chain seq x y z
N MET A 1 23.44 0.46 -8.04
CA MET A 1 22.84 1.41 -7.07
C MET A 1 22.09 2.59 -7.73
N SER A 2 22.60 3.19 -8.83
CA SER A 2 21.95 4.35 -9.49
C SER A 2 20.61 4.04 -10.18
N LEU A 3 20.51 2.88 -10.85
CA LEU A 3 19.31 2.48 -11.59
C LEU A 3 18.14 2.13 -10.67
N VAL A 4 18.40 1.42 -9.56
CA VAL A 4 17.38 1.08 -8.55
C VAL A 4 16.82 2.34 -7.89
N ARG A 5 17.69 3.27 -7.47
CA ARG A 5 17.25 4.57 -6.92
C ARG A 5 16.48 5.39 -7.94
N ARG A 6 16.78 5.27 -9.24
CA ARG A 6 16.04 5.94 -10.31
C ARG A 6 14.64 5.34 -10.46
N ASN A 7 14.52 4.02 -10.57
CA ASN A 7 13.24 3.31 -10.65
C ASN A 7 12.35 3.60 -9.43
N LEU A 8 12.90 3.57 -8.22
CA LEU A 8 12.12 3.85 -7.01
C LEU A 8 11.61 5.30 -6.97
N ARG A 9 12.39 6.26 -7.46
CA ARG A 9 11.94 7.66 -7.59
C ARG A 9 10.85 7.80 -8.64
N GLU A 10 10.98 7.15 -9.79
CA GLU A 10 9.93 7.13 -10.81
C GLU A 10 8.61 6.53 -10.27
N MET A 11 8.70 5.44 -9.49
CA MET A 11 7.54 4.84 -8.81
C MET A 11 6.93 5.76 -7.75
N THR A 12 7.77 6.47 -6.97
CA THR A 12 7.30 7.45 -5.97
C THR A 12 6.55 8.60 -6.63
N THR A 13 7.08 9.15 -7.73
CA THR A 13 6.41 10.20 -8.51
C THR A 13 5.09 9.71 -9.09
N ARG A 14 5.06 8.49 -9.66
CA ARG A 14 3.81 7.89 -10.15
C ARG A 14 2.78 7.78 -9.03
N TRP A 15 3.17 7.32 -7.84
CA TRP A 15 2.27 7.20 -6.69
C TRP A 15 1.73 8.55 -6.18
N SER A 16 2.55 9.60 -6.21
CA SER A 16 2.09 10.96 -5.91
C SER A 16 1.04 11.40 -6.92
N ASN A 17 1.28 11.16 -8.22
CA ASN A 17 0.35 11.54 -9.28
C ASN A 17 -0.95 10.71 -9.27
N LEU A 18 -0.93 9.45 -8.80
CA LEU A 18 -2.14 8.63 -8.60
C LEU A 18 -3.16 9.28 -7.64
N SER A 19 -2.71 10.17 -6.74
CA SER A 19 -3.62 10.91 -5.87
C SER A 19 -4.34 12.06 -6.58
N GLU A 20 -3.74 12.59 -7.65
CA GLU A 20 -4.24 13.73 -8.44
C GLU A 20 -5.01 13.29 -9.68
N GLU A 21 -4.62 12.18 -10.30
CA GLU A 21 -5.21 11.67 -11.52
C GLU A 21 -6.10 10.46 -11.20
N LYS A 22 -7.34 10.42 -11.72
CA LYS A 22 -8.31 9.32 -11.57
C LYS A 22 -7.84 8.04 -12.27
N ILE A 23 -6.64 7.55 -11.96
CA ILE A 23 -6.06 6.39 -12.63
C ILE A 23 -6.65 5.12 -12.03
N SER A 24 -7.22 4.31 -12.90
CA SER A 24 -7.64 2.94 -12.62
C SER A 24 -6.44 2.12 -12.14
N LEU A 25 -6.43 1.79 -10.85
CA LEU A 25 -5.41 0.97 -10.17
C LEU A 25 -5.24 -0.45 -10.73
N GLN A 26 -6.00 -0.80 -11.76
CA GLN A 26 -5.94 -2.08 -12.46
C GLN A 26 -4.54 -2.42 -12.99
N GLN A 27 -3.68 -1.44 -13.28
CA GLN A 27 -2.31 -1.69 -13.75
C GLN A 27 -1.33 -2.11 -12.66
N THR A 28 -1.66 -1.91 -11.37
CA THR A 28 -0.74 -2.22 -10.26
C THR A 28 -0.90 -3.65 -9.71
N GLY A 29 -1.81 -4.44 -10.27
CA GLY A 29 -2.11 -5.80 -9.79
C GLY A 29 -2.92 -5.84 -8.48
N PHE A 30 -3.24 -4.67 -7.90
CA PHE A 30 -4.08 -4.53 -6.72
C PHE A 30 -5.43 -3.90 -7.08
N ARG A 31 -6.52 -4.53 -6.64
CA ARG A 31 -7.88 -3.98 -6.79
C ARG A 31 -8.16 -2.94 -5.70
N LEU A 32 -7.38 -1.86 -5.67
CA LEU A 32 -7.60 -0.76 -4.72
C LEU A 32 -8.54 0.26 -5.36
N SER A 33 -9.45 0.84 -4.56
CA SER A 33 -10.28 1.96 -5.04
C SER A 33 -9.44 3.26 -5.12
N PRO A 34 -9.78 4.18 -6.02
CA PRO A 34 -9.14 5.50 -6.10
C PRO A 34 -9.20 6.25 -4.76
N GLU A 35 -10.29 6.10 -4.02
CA GLU A 35 -10.49 6.69 -2.68
C GLU A 35 -9.50 6.13 -1.68
N PHE A 36 -9.27 4.82 -1.70
CA PHE A 36 -8.34 4.16 -0.80
C PHE A 36 -6.90 4.57 -1.07
N VAL A 37 -6.52 4.78 -2.33
CA VAL A 37 -5.18 5.28 -2.68
C VAL A 37 -4.96 6.72 -2.24
N ARG A 38 -5.95 7.59 -2.39
CA ARG A 38 -5.88 8.95 -1.81
C ARG A 38 -5.73 8.91 -0.30
N TYR A 39 -6.43 8.00 0.38
CA TYR A 39 -6.26 7.78 1.82
C TYR A 39 -4.86 7.29 2.19
N LEU A 40 -4.28 6.35 1.42
CA LEU A 40 -2.91 5.89 1.65
C LEU A 40 -1.91 7.02 1.46
N VAL A 41 -2.02 7.80 0.39
CA VAL A 41 -1.13 8.94 0.13
C VAL A 41 -1.22 9.98 1.24
N SER A 42 -2.41 10.32 1.74
CA SER A 42 -2.55 11.27 2.85
C SER A 42 -1.98 10.73 4.16
N LYS A 43 -2.14 9.43 4.42
CA LYS A 43 -1.61 8.76 5.63
C LYS A 43 -0.09 8.71 5.64
N PHE A 44 0.55 8.46 4.49
CA PHE A 44 2.01 8.34 4.38
C PHE A 44 2.73 9.66 4.01
N ALA A 45 2.01 10.70 3.62
CA ALA A 45 2.56 12.05 3.38
C ALA A 45 1.81 13.17 4.14
N PRO A 46 1.72 13.10 5.48
CA PRO A 46 0.85 13.98 6.27
C PRO A 46 1.29 15.46 6.32
N ARG A 47 2.57 15.79 6.05
CA ARG A 47 3.12 17.14 6.24
C ARG A 47 3.41 17.94 4.97
N THR A 48 3.72 17.29 3.85
CA THR A 48 4.29 17.98 2.68
C THR A 48 3.43 17.86 1.42
N ARG A 49 2.36 17.05 1.43
CA ARG A 49 1.64 16.57 0.23
C ARG A 49 2.56 15.97 -0.85
N LYS A 50 3.83 15.72 -0.53
CA LYS A 50 4.83 15.11 -1.39
C LYS A 50 5.31 13.85 -0.71
N VAL A 51 4.98 12.71 -1.29
CA VAL A 51 5.48 11.41 -0.84
C VAL A 51 7.00 11.41 -1.04
N THR A 52 7.77 11.39 0.04
CA THR A 52 9.23 11.20 -0.04
C THR A 52 9.53 9.74 -0.37
N LEU A 53 10.71 9.48 -0.94
CA LEU A 53 11.15 8.12 -1.24
C LEU A 53 11.13 7.21 0.01
N ASP A 54 11.54 7.75 1.17
CA ASP A 54 11.56 6.99 2.42
C ASP A 54 10.14 6.63 2.89
N ASN A 55 9.22 7.60 2.85
CA ASN A 55 7.81 7.35 3.20
C ASN A 55 7.15 6.38 2.21
N PHE A 56 7.51 6.45 0.92
CA PHE A 56 7.07 5.50 -0.09
C PHE A 56 7.56 4.08 0.21
N ILE A 57 8.83 3.92 0.57
CA ILE A 57 9.39 2.61 0.92
C ILE A 57 8.67 2.03 2.14
N VAL A 58 8.49 2.82 3.20
CA VAL A 58 7.77 2.40 4.41
C VAL A 58 6.32 2.00 4.08
N ALA A 59 5.63 2.80 3.26
CA ALA A 59 4.26 2.51 2.84
C ALA A 59 4.17 1.17 2.07
N ASN A 60 5.07 0.95 1.11
CA ASN A 60 5.08 -0.29 0.32
C ASN A 60 5.40 -1.51 1.18
N ILE A 61 6.33 -1.40 2.15
CA ILE A 61 6.63 -2.49 3.08
C ILE A 61 5.40 -2.84 3.92
N HIS A 62 4.69 -1.85 4.48
CA HIS A 62 3.47 -2.10 5.24
C HIS A 62 2.37 -2.72 4.39
N ILE A 63 2.14 -2.19 3.18
CA ILE A 63 1.13 -2.73 2.25
C ILE A 63 1.48 -4.17 1.86
N HIS A 64 2.75 -4.48 1.61
CA HIS A 64 3.19 -5.84 1.33
C HIS A 64 2.95 -6.78 2.50
N LYS A 65 3.39 -6.42 3.72
CA LYS A 65 3.14 -7.23 4.93
C LYS A 65 1.65 -7.51 5.13
N LEU A 66 0.80 -6.48 5.01
CA LEU A 66 -0.66 -6.62 5.14
C LEU A 66 -1.25 -7.50 4.03
N THR A 67 -0.78 -7.33 2.80
CA THR A 67 -1.21 -8.13 1.65
C THR A 67 -0.86 -9.60 1.81
N ASP A 68 0.35 -9.91 2.26
CA ASP A 68 0.81 -11.28 2.45
C ASP A 68 0.04 -11.95 3.58
N ALA A 69 -0.16 -11.24 4.69
CA ALA A 69 -0.97 -11.72 5.80
C ALA A 69 -2.45 -11.91 5.42
N PHE A 70 -3.00 -11.05 4.55
CA PHE A 70 -4.34 -11.22 3.97
C PHE A 70 -4.40 -12.44 3.04
N ARG A 71 -3.46 -12.56 2.09
CA ARG A 71 -3.39 -13.68 1.13
C ARG A 71 -3.23 -15.04 1.80
N SER A 72 -2.48 -15.11 2.89
CA SER A 72 -2.35 -16.35 3.67
C SER A 72 -3.69 -16.85 4.24
N ARG A 73 -4.67 -15.95 4.39
CA ARG A 73 -6.01 -16.23 4.92
C ARG A 73 -7.08 -16.27 3.83
N ASP A 74 -6.91 -15.54 2.73
CA ASP A 74 -7.77 -15.58 1.53
C ASP A 74 -7.40 -16.77 0.63
N THR A 75 -7.53 -17.99 1.16
CA THR A 75 -7.17 -19.24 0.46
C THR A 75 -7.97 -19.46 -0.83
N GLU A 76 -9.17 -18.90 -0.90
CA GLU A 76 -10.06 -18.98 -2.06
C GLU A 76 -9.86 -17.81 -3.05
N MET A 77 -8.95 -16.87 -2.76
CA MET A 77 -8.66 -15.69 -3.59
C MET A 77 -9.91 -14.85 -3.93
N LYS A 78 -10.86 -14.77 -3.00
CA LYS A 78 -12.12 -14.04 -3.18
C LYS A 78 -11.97 -12.55 -2.92
N GLY A 79 -10.87 -12.12 -2.32
CA GLY A 79 -10.65 -10.73 -1.89
C GLY A 79 -11.44 -10.36 -0.64
N VAL A 80 -12.00 -11.33 0.07
CA VAL A 80 -12.76 -11.15 1.32
C VAL A 80 -12.42 -12.30 2.27
N ILE A 81 -12.09 -11.98 3.53
CA ILE A 81 -11.83 -12.98 4.57
C ILE A 81 -12.76 -12.77 5.77
N THR A 82 -13.16 -13.86 6.42
CA THR A 82 -13.78 -13.84 7.74
C THR A 82 -12.70 -14.16 8.76
N ILE A 83 -12.46 -13.24 9.70
CA ILE A 83 -11.40 -13.36 10.70
C ILE A 83 -11.98 -13.20 12.11
N ARG A 84 -11.50 -13.99 13.08
CA ARG A 84 -11.87 -13.80 14.49
C ARG A 84 -11.24 -12.52 15.03
N TYR A 85 -11.88 -11.92 16.04
CA TYR A 85 -11.38 -10.67 16.64
C TYR A 85 -9.93 -10.78 17.14
N GLU A 86 -9.59 -11.86 17.86
CA GLU A 86 -8.23 -12.08 18.37
C GLU A 86 -7.20 -12.19 17.23
N ASP A 87 -7.54 -12.94 16.18
CA ASP A 87 -6.70 -13.10 15.00
C ASP A 87 -6.50 -11.77 14.28
N PHE A 88 -7.53 -10.92 14.23
CA PHE A 88 -7.42 -9.57 13.67
C PHE A 88 -6.45 -8.70 14.45
N ILE A 89 -6.53 -8.70 15.79
CA ILE A 89 -5.60 -7.94 16.64
C ILE A 89 -4.17 -8.43 16.47
N ALA A 90 -3.94 -9.74 16.48
CA ALA A 90 -2.61 -10.32 16.28
C ALA A 90 -2.00 -9.93 14.92
N LEU A 91 -2.82 -9.96 13.86
CA LEU A 91 -2.42 -9.59 12.51
C LEU A 91 -2.11 -8.09 12.40
N ALA A 92 -2.94 -7.24 13.00
CA ALA A 92 -2.73 -5.80 13.05
C ALA A 92 -1.41 -5.45 13.77
N PHE A 93 -1.15 -6.02 14.94
CA PHE A 93 0.10 -5.80 15.69
C PHE A 93 1.33 -6.29 14.93
N SER A 94 1.27 -7.47 14.31
CA SER A 94 2.37 -8.01 13.50
C SER A 94 2.67 -7.17 12.25
N SER A 95 1.70 -6.41 11.75
CA SER A 95 1.89 -5.53 10.59
C SER A 95 2.42 -4.14 10.96
N LEU A 96 2.27 -3.73 12.23
CA LEU A 96 2.60 -2.40 12.74
C LEU A 96 3.99 -2.34 13.40
N MET A 97 4.54 -3.49 13.82
CA MET A 97 5.93 -3.66 14.27
C MET A 97 6.83 -4.21 13.15
#